data_AF-A0A0F9F271-F1
#
_entry.id   AF-A0A0F9F271-F1
#
_cell.length_a   1.000
_cell.length_b   1.000
_cell.length_c   1.000
_cell.angle_alpha   90.00
_cell.angle_beta   90.00
_cell.angle_gamma   90.00
#
_symmetry.space_group_name_H-M   'P 1'
#
loop_
_entity.id
_entity.type
_entity.pdbx_description
1 polymer ?
#
loop_
_entity_poly.entity_id
_entity_poly.type
_entity_poly.pdbx_seq_one_letter_code
_entity_poly.pdbx_strand_id
1 'polypeptide(L)'
;AQKRIIYEPPAVNIPADVRAHGGPVAAGRPYIVGEEGAELFVPSGSGQIIPNSQVGVGGGGVTNINVKVDVNGFVGDPAELAEKIDHALTKRARRSPLGFLS
;
A
#
# COMPACT_ATOMS: atom_id res chain seq x y z
N ALA A 1 -15.48 -52.89 -11.52
CA ALA A 1 -15.12 -51.52 -11.95
C ALA A 1 -15.25 -50.57 -10.76
N GLN A 2 -14.17 -49.91 -10.39
CA GLN A 2 -14.10 -49.04 -9.20
C GLN A 2 -14.56 -47.63 -9.60
N LYS A 3 -15.68 -47.15 -9.02
CA LYS A 3 -16.15 -45.78 -9.26
C LYS A 3 -15.24 -44.81 -8.50
N ARG A 4 -14.45 -44.01 -9.21
CA ARG A 4 -13.72 -42.86 -8.62
C ARG A 4 -14.77 -41.85 -8.16
N ILE A 5 -14.92 -41.71 -6.85
CA ILE A 5 -15.66 -40.58 -6.26
C ILE A 5 -14.73 -39.38 -6.40
N ILE A 6 -15.08 -38.45 -7.29
CA ILE A 6 -14.41 -37.16 -7.39
C ILE A 6 -14.91 -36.35 -6.20
N TYR A 7 -14.06 -36.13 -5.20
CA TYR A 7 -14.33 -35.15 -4.15
C TYR A 7 -14.09 -33.78 -4.76
N GLU A 8 -15.16 -33.06 -5.09
CA GLU A 8 -15.08 -31.64 -5.38
C GLU A 8 -14.97 -30.91 -4.03
N PRO A 9 -13.84 -30.26 -3.71
CA PRO A 9 -13.74 -29.52 -2.46
C PRO A 9 -14.82 -28.44 -2.45
N PRO A 10 -15.51 -28.23 -1.32
CA PRO A 10 -16.51 -27.17 -1.23
C PRO A 10 -15.85 -25.85 -1.59
N ALA A 11 -16.41 -25.16 -2.58
CA ALA A 11 -15.98 -23.82 -2.93
C ALA A 11 -16.08 -22.95 -1.67
N VAL A 12 -14.93 -22.53 -1.13
CA VAL A 12 -14.90 -21.66 0.04
C VAL A 12 -15.39 -20.28 -0.43
N ASN A 13 -16.69 -20.04 -0.28
CA ASN A 13 -17.26 -18.71 -0.47
C ASN A 13 -16.87 -17.85 0.74
N ILE A 14 -15.65 -17.31 0.73
CA ILE A 14 -15.27 -16.26 1.66
C ILE A 14 -16.01 -15.00 1.18
N PRO A 15 -16.97 -14.44 1.94
CA PRO A 15 -17.60 -13.18 1.58
C PRO A 15 -16.57 -12.06 1.77
N ALA A 16 -15.70 -11.90 0.78
CA ALA A 16 -14.67 -10.88 0.72
C ALA A 16 -15.19 -9.75 -0.17
N ASP A 17 -15.29 -8.55 0.39
CA ASP A 17 -15.70 -7.38 -0.37
C ASP A 17 -14.61 -7.03 -1.39
N VAL A 18 -14.98 -6.68 -2.62
CA VAL A 18 -14.01 -6.24 -3.63
C VAL A 18 -13.58 -4.79 -3.34
N ARG A 19 -12.27 -4.55 -3.35
CA ARG A 19 -11.61 -3.26 -3.07
C ARG A 19 -10.50 -2.93 -4.07
N ALA A 20 -10.58 -3.45 -5.29
CA ALA A 20 -9.61 -3.14 -6.36
C ALA A 20 -9.56 -1.64 -6.70
N HIS A 21 -10.68 -0.91 -6.58
CA HIS A 21 -10.74 0.55 -6.77
C HIS A 21 -10.43 1.35 -5.49
N GLY A 22 -9.93 0.69 -4.45
CA GLY A 22 -9.65 1.28 -3.17
C GLY A 22 -10.88 1.35 -2.25
N GLY A 23 -10.74 2.14 -1.19
CA GLY A 23 -11.81 2.36 -0.21
C GLY A 23 -11.44 1.93 1.22
N PRO A 24 -12.29 2.25 2.20
CA PRO A 24 -12.03 1.91 3.59
C PRO A 24 -12.13 0.40 3.82
N VAL A 25 -11.31 -0.09 4.74
CA VAL A 25 -11.29 -1.46 5.23
C VAL A 25 -11.36 -1.49 6.75
N ALA A 26 -12.01 -2.50 7.29
CA ALA A 26 -12.05 -2.73 8.74
C ALA A 26 -11.16 -3.92 9.11
N ALA A 27 -10.59 -3.86 10.31
CA ALA A 27 -9.75 -4.92 10.86
C ALA A 27 -10.44 -6.30 10.82
N GLY A 28 -9.68 -7.34 10.48
CA GLY A 28 -10.09 -8.75 10.49
C GLY A 28 -11.06 -9.16 9.38
N ARG A 29 -11.49 -8.23 8.52
CA ARG A 29 -12.41 -8.55 7.41
C ARG A 29 -11.61 -8.89 6.14
N PRO A 30 -11.93 -9.99 5.44
CA PRO A 30 -11.32 -10.29 4.16
C PRO A 30 -11.82 -9.37 3.05
N TYR A 31 -10.92 -9.00 2.15
CA TYR A 31 -11.18 -8.19 0.96
C TYR A 31 -10.48 -8.81 -0.23
N ILE A 32 -11.11 -8.77 -1.40
CA ILE A 32 -10.42 -9.05 -2.66
C ILE A 32 -9.88 -7.73 -3.21
N VAL A 33 -8.57 -7.65 -3.37
CA VAL A 33 -7.83 -6.47 -3.86
C VAL A 33 -7.10 -6.80 -5.16
N GLY A 34 -6.45 -5.81 -5.76
CA GLY A 34 -5.55 -5.99 -6.89
C GLY A 34 -6.14 -5.54 -8.22
N GLU A 35 -5.53 -4.51 -8.78
CA GLU A 35 -5.79 -4.00 -10.13
C GLU A 35 -5.06 -4.80 -11.22
N GLU A 36 -4.11 -5.68 -10.83
CA GLU A 36 -3.37 -6.61 -11.69
C GLU A 36 -3.72 -8.10 -11.42
N GLY A 37 -4.89 -8.36 -10.84
CA GLY A 37 -5.35 -9.69 -10.48
C GLY A 37 -5.92 -9.75 -9.07
N ALA A 38 -6.83 -10.69 -8.84
CA ALA A 38 -7.51 -10.81 -7.56
C ALA A 38 -6.60 -11.42 -6.48
N GLU A 39 -6.30 -10.64 -5.44
CA GLU A 39 -5.55 -11.05 -4.25
C GLU A 39 -6.43 -10.97 -3.00
N LEU A 40 -6.25 -11.88 -2.05
CA LEU A 40 -6.96 -11.82 -0.77
C LEU A 40 -6.16 -10.99 0.24
N PHE A 41 -6.81 -9.99 0.81
CA PHE A 41 -6.26 -9.12 1.83
C PHE A 41 -7.08 -9.18 3.12
N VAL A 42 -6.42 -9.41 4.26
CA VAL A 42 -7.05 -9.38 5.59
C VAL A 42 -6.24 -8.42 6.48
N PRO A 43 -6.74 -7.20 6.75
CA PRO A 43 -5.98 -6.23 7.51
C PRO A 43 -6.04 -6.54 9.02
N SER A 44 -4.94 -6.31 9.74
CA SER A 44 -4.91 -6.42 11.20
C SER A 44 -5.51 -5.20 11.93
N GLY A 45 -5.71 -4.09 11.21
CA GLY A 45 -6.28 -2.83 11.71
C GLY A 45 -7.17 -2.16 10.67
N SER A 46 -7.99 -1.20 11.07
CA SER A 46 -8.79 -0.42 10.11
C SER A 46 -7.91 0.53 9.29
N GLY A 47 -8.27 0.78 8.04
CA GLY A 47 -7.46 1.60 7.14
C GLY A 47 -8.12 1.87 5.79
N GLN A 48 -7.31 2.17 4.79
CA GLN A 48 -7.73 2.50 3.42
C GLN A 48 -6.86 1.73 2.43
N ILE A 49 -7.47 1.13 1.41
CA ILE A 49 -6.75 0.67 0.22
C ILE A 49 -6.64 1.85 -0.74
N ILE A 50 -5.41 2.14 -1.15
CA ILE A 50 -5.08 3.17 -2.14
C ILE A 50 -4.63 2.47 -3.42
N PRO A 51 -5.37 2.57 -4.54
CA PRO A 51 -4.96 2.02 -5.83
C PRO A 51 -3.70 2.67 -6.38
N ASN A 52 -2.90 1.94 -7.17
CA ASN A 52 -1.71 2.41 -7.86
C ASN A 52 -1.97 3.67 -8.69
N SER A 53 -3.14 3.75 -9.34
CA SER A 53 -3.58 4.95 -10.07
C SER A 53 -3.71 6.21 -9.21
N GLN A 54 -3.91 6.06 -7.89
CA GLN A 54 -3.99 7.16 -6.91
C GLN A 54 -2.68 7.40 -6.16
N VAL A 55 -1.68 6.53 -6.33
CA VAL A 55 -0.33 6.69 -5.74
C VAL A 55 0.56 7.61 -6.61
N GLY A 56 0.12 7.98 -7.82
CA GLY A 56 0.86 8.87 -8.73
C GLY A 56 0.70 10.37 -8.45
N VAL A 57 1.78 11.13 -8.63
CA VAL A 57 1.89 12.60 -8.42
C VAL A 57 1.09 13.45 -9.44
N GLY A 58 0.27 12.83 -10.30
CA GLY A 58 -0.31 13.49 -11.48
C GLY A 58 -1.84 13.46 -11.60
N GLY A 59 -2.57 13.06 -10.55
CA GLY A 59 -4.01 12.82 -10.64
C GLY A 59 -4.82 13.40 -9.48
N GLY A 60 -4.79 14.72 -9.29
CA GLY A 60 -5.84 15.48 -8.59
C GLY A 60 -6.18 15.14 -7.13
N GLY A 61 -5.53 14.16 -6.51
CA GLY A 61 -5.73 13.76 -5.12
C GLY A 61 -4.40 13.78 -4.39
N VAL A 62 -4.22 14.75 -3.49
CA VAL A 62 -3.09 14.73 -2.56
C VAL A 62 -3.37 13.65 -1.52
N THR A 63 -2.77 12.46 -1.69
CA THR A 63 -2.78 11.44 -0.66
C THR A 63 -1.77 11.83 0.42
N ASN A 64 -2.26 12.42 1.53
CA ASN A 64 -1.42 12.74 2.67
C ASN A 64 -1.01 11.45 3.41
N ILE A 65 0.18 10.93 3.10
CA ILE A 65 0.76 9.80 3.83
C ILE A 65 1.57 10.35 5.01
N ASN A 66 1.05 10.17 6.23
CA ASN A 66 1.77 10.52 7.44
C ASN A 66 2.83 9.44 7.74
N VAL A 67 4.10 9.76 7.55
CA VAL A 67 5.22 8.86 7.87
C VAL A 67 5.88 9.34 9.15
N LYS A 68 5.89 8.50 10.19
CA LYS A 68 6.66 8.75 11.42
C LYS A 68 8.05 8.14 11.28
N VAL A 69 9.08 8.94 11.55
CA VAL A 69 10.49 8.50 11.53
C VAL A 69 11.07 8.70 12.92
N ASP A 70 11.47 7.61 13.57
CA ASP A 70 12.16 7.63 14.86
C ASP A 70 13.67 7.40 14.63
N VAL A 71 14.50 8.39 14.97
CA VAL A 71 15.96 8.29 14.86
C VAL A 71 16.55 7.92 16.22
N ASN A 72 17.13 6.73 16.33
CA ASN A 72 17.73 6.22 17.56
C ASN A 72 19.25 6.07 17.40
N GLY A 73 20.00 6.38 18.45
CA GLY A 73 21.46 6.14 18.48
C GLY A 73 22.30 7.13 17.67
N PHE A 74 21.75 8.30 17.30
CA PHE A 74 22.55 9.37 16.73
C PHE A 74 23.49 9.96 17.80
N VAL A 75 24.78 9.99 17.51
CA VAL A 75 25.82 10.59 18.36
C VAL A 75 26.43 11.75 17.58
N GLY A 76 26.02 12.98 17.92
CA GLY A 76 26.42 14.20 17.22
C GLY A 76 25.54 15.39 17.60
N ASP A 77 25.68 16.51 16.89
CA ASP A 77 24.85 17.70 17.09
C ASP A 77 23.44 17.48 16.50
N PRO A 78 22.36 17.60 17.29
CA PRO A 78 20.99 17.50 16.79
C PRO A 78 20.68 18.45 15.62
N ALA A 79 21.32 19.62 15.54
CA ALA A 79 21.13 20.55 14.42
C ALA A 79 21.65 19.98 13.10
N GLU A 80 22.79 19.28 13.14
CA GLU A 80 23.37 18.61 11.97
C GLU A 80 22.49 17.45 11.50
N LEU A 81 21.90 16.70 12.44
CA LEU A 81 20.95 15.64 12.11
C LEU A 81 19.71 16.21 11.40
N ALA A 82 19.14 17.30 11.94
CA ALA A 82 17.99 17.96 11.35
C ALA A 82 18.29 18.46 9.94
N GLU A 83 19.46 19.09 9.72
CA GLU A 83 19.91 19.56 8.41
C GLU A 83 20.08 18.39 7.42
N LYS A 84 20.69 17.28 7.84
CA LYS A 84 20.86 16.09 6.99
C LYS A 84 19.53 15.47 6.58
N ILE A 85 18.57 15.42 7.50
CA ILE A 85 17.22 14.92 7.22
C ILE A 85 16.54 15.84 6.20
N ASP A 86 16.55 17.15 6.45
CA ASP A 86 15.98 18.15 5.52
C ASP A 86 16.62 18.06 4.13
N HIS A 87 17.96 18.01 4.07
CA HIS A 87 18.71 17.89 2.83
C HIS A 87 18.37 16.59 2.08
N ALA A 88 18.28 15.46 2.78
CA ALA A 88 17.97 14.17 2.17
C ALA A 88 16.54 14.12 1.61
N LEU A 89 15.58 14.70 2.32
CA LEU A 89 14.19 14.80 1.87
C LEU A 89 14.06 15.73 0.66
N THR A 90 14.66 16.92 0.74
CA THR A 90 14.62 17.93 -0.33
C THR A 90 15.36 17.47 -1.59
N LYS A 91 16.51 16.78 -1.46
CA LYS A 91 17.28 16.26 -2.59
C LYS A 91 16.56 15.12 -3.32
N ARG A 92 15.77 14.30 -2.60
CA ARG A 92 14.93 13.26 -3.22
C ARG A 92 13.72 13.84 -3.93
N ALA A 93 13.08 14.85 -3.35
CA ALA A 93 11.98 15.57 -4.01
C ALA A 93 12.40 16.19 -5.36
N ARG A 94 13.63 16.72 -5.45
CA ARG A 94 14.20 17.27 -6.70
C ARG A 94 14.74 16.22 -7.68
N ARG A 95 15.02 15.00 -7.22
CA ARG A 95 15.41 13.86 -8.08
C ARG A 95 14.22 13.15 -8.72
N SER A 96 13.04 13.76 -8.66
CA SER A 96 11.89 13.46 -9.52
C SER A 96 11.79 14.41 -10.73
N PRO A 97 12.79 14.58 -11.63
CA PRO A 97 12.55 15.23 -12.90
C PRO A 97 11.95 14.20 -13.88
N LEU A 98 10.73 14.50 -14.37
CA LEU A 98 10.37 14.39 -15.79
C LEU A 98 10.85 13.12 -16.54
N GLY A 99 10.05 12.07 -16.49
CA GLY A 99 9.91 11.10 -17.60
C GLY A 99 8.44 10.71 -17.63
N PHE A 100 7.63 11.07 -18.62
CA PHE A 100 7.85 10.86 -20.05
C PHE A 100 7.54 12.11 -20.89
N LEU A 101 8.50 12.53 -21.72
CA LEU A 101 8.25 13.25 -22.97
C LEU A 101 8.48 12.28 -24.13
N SER A 102 7.41 11.73 -24.68
CA SER A 102 7.05 11.68 -26.11
C SER A 102 5.81 10.82 -26.30
#